data_AF-A0A7S1F594-F1
#
_entry.id   AF-A0A7S1F594-F1
#
_cell.length_a   1.000
_cell.length_b   1.000
_cell.length_c   1.000
_cell.angle_alpha   90.00
_cell.angle_beta   90.00
_cell.angle_gamma   90.00
#
_symmetry.space_group_name_H-M   'P 1'
#
loop_
_entity.id
_entity.type
_entity.pdbx_description
1 polymer ?
#
loop_
_entity_poly.entity_id
_entity_poly.type
_entity_poly.pdbx_seq_one_letter_code
_entity_poly.pdbx_strand_id
1 'polypeptide(L)'
;MRTRTFSSAEVDRSGQGLGCSRLPDDSFLTILTQLDGRSVSALRRVCKLGTIERAALIVELHAQVLELLSRTNFPFAHAAYVLGMNGSQYSLDTVAEKHYGIPTQLPALLCRLFRLFSPSDFTTVRIQKFSAASNFGGQHRTLAFSLAPSFEEHETVGLSERPEAEERNPGHVLCLTAGCTGGFGEVRDGSNAPWRWLAEPVDPGSCRWEEFPGRAWFRWHWPSVGDFFAVTVTCEDPAACQRLGRNERQQMLDVGFLLPPHDLNGSAYTESESSTVDTLNLPKSRRSRADVEEAKSVLGMTGVVGPTPEEVDDVFRAAAREAHSNLDNRQSSMHMARLIWARRVLRGAAQDGIAEDTTDVIDMLALDAP
;
A
#
# COMPACT_ATOMS: atom_id res chain seq x y z
N MET A 1 -55.13 -28.76 0.24
CA MET A 1 -53.77 -28.46 0.74
C MET A 1 -53.89 -27.88 2.14
N ARG A 2 -53.47 -28.62 3.19
CA ARG A 2 -53.55 -28.20 4.59
C ARG A 2 -52.14 -27.94 5.11
N THR A 3 -51.88 -26.71 5.51
CA THR A 3 -50.70 -26.26 6.24
C THR A 3 -50.72 -26.84 7.65
N ARG A 4 -49.74 -27.69 7.98
CA ARG A 4 -49.49 -28.17 9.34
C ARG A 4 -48.66 -27.12 10.09
N THR A 5 -49.28 -26.50 11.09
CA THR A 5 -48.60 -25.75 12.15
C THR A 5 -47.89 -26.74 13.07
N PHE A 6 -46.57 -26.61 13.23
CA PHE A 6 -45.82 -27.36 14.24
C PHE A 6 -46.02 -26.68 15.59
N SER A 7 -46.72 -27.38 16.49
CA SER A 7 -46.83 -27.02 17.90
C SER A 7 -45.51 -27.32 18.59
N SER A 8 -44.95 -26.30 19.25
CA SER A 8 -43.77 -26.38 20.10
C SER A 8 -44.17 -27.06 21.41
N ALA A 9 -44.27 -28.39 21.40
CA ALA A 9 -44.43 -29.18 22.60
C ALA A 9 -43.08 -29.25 23.35
N GLU A 10 -43.13 -28.85 24.62
CA GLU A 10 -42.09 -28.99 25.62
C GLU A 10 -41.56 -30.43 25.64
N VAL A 11 -40.32 -30.59 25.20
CA VAL A 11 -39.54 -31.81 25.39
C VAL A 11 -38.81 -31.65 26.72
N ASP A 12 -39.27 -32.40 27.71
CA ASP A 12 -38.68 -32.53 29.04
C ASP A 12 -37.18 -32.80 28.95
N ARG A 13 -36.41 -31.86 29.50
CA ARG A 13 -34.95 -31.89 29.64
C ARG A 13 -34.57 -32.64 30.90
N SER A 14 -34.57 -33.97 30.83
CA SER A 14 -33.92 -34.82 31.85
C SER A 14 -32.99 -35.85 31.21
N GLY A 15 -32.45 -35.53 30.04
CA GLY A 15 -31.26 -36.20 29.51
C GLY A 15 -30.02 -35.65 30.20
N GLN A 16 -29.38 -36.48 31.02
CA GLN A 16 -27.94 -36.38 31.31
C GLN A 16 -27.20 -36.46 29.97
N GLY A 17 -27.14 -35.33 29.27
CA GLY A 17 -26.43 -35.20 28.01
C GLY A 17 -24.98 -35.53 28.27
N LEU A 18 -24.45 -36.50 27.50
CA LEU A 18 -23.01 -36.69 27.33
C LEU A 18 -22.40 -35.30 27.21
N GLY A 19 -21.70 -34.89 28.27
CA GLY A 19 -21.18 -33.54 28.42
C GLY A 19 -20.23 -33.30 27.27
N CYS A 20 -20.72 -32.70 26.20
CA CYS A 20 -19.89 -32.25 25.11
C CYS A 20 -19.07 -31.10 25.68
N SER A 21 -17.92 -31.46 26.25
CA SER A 21 -16.99 -30.52 26.85
C SER A 21 -16.59 -29.54 25.77
N ARG A 22 -17.10 -28.31 25.85
CA ARG A 22 -16.69 -27.22 24.98
C ARG A 22 -15.17 -27.08 25.10
N LEU A 23 -14.49 -27.05 23.96
CA LEU A 23 -13.04 -26.77 23.95
C LEU A 23 -12.77 -25.44 24.68
N PRO A 24 -11.67 -25.34 25.45
CA PRO A 24 -11.24 -24.07 26.00
C PRO A 24 -11.09 -23.02 24.89
N ASP A 25 -11.46 -21.78 25.21
CA ASP A 25 -11.47 -20.67 24.25
C ASP A 25 -10.09 -20.48 23.59
N ASP A 26 -8.98 -20.60 24.34
CA ASP A 26 -7.61 -20.51 23.82
C ASP A 26 -7.29 -21.61 22.80
N SER A 27 -7.63 -22.87 23.12
CA SER A 27 -7.41 -24.00 22.21
C SER A 27 -8.21 -23.85 20.92
N PHE A 28 -9.42 -23.31 21.02
CA PHE A 28 -10.24 -23.03 19.85
C PHE A 28 -9.63 -21.92 18.99
N LEU A 29 -9.12 -20.84 19.59
CA LEU A 29 -8.41 -19.78 18.85
C LEU A 29 -7.16 -20.32 18.16
N THR A 30 -6.37 -21.18 18.81
CA THR A 30 -5.22 -21.84 18.17
C THR A 30 -5.65 -22.66 16.96
N ILE A 31 -6.79 -23.35 17.00
CA ILE A 31 -7.31 -24.08 15.84
C ILE A 31 -7.68 -23.10 14.72
N LEU A 32 -8.35 -21.98 15.04
CA LEU A 32 -8.74 -20.99 14.03
C LEU A 32 -7.54 -20.40 13.30
N THR A 33 -6.40 -20.23 13.97
CA THR A 33 -5.20 -19.63 13.35
C THR A 33 -4.50 -20.56 12.36
N GLN A 34 -4.85 -21.85 12.36
CA GLN A 34 -4.38 -22.84 11.39
C GLN A 34 -5.30 -22.95 10.16
N LEU A 35 -6.46 -22.30 10.17
CA LEU A 35 -7.43 -22.36 9.09
C LEU A 35 -7.25 -21.19 8.12
N ASP A 36 -7.62 -21.41 6.85
CA ASP A 36 -7.70 -20.31 5.89
C ASP A 36 -8.85 -19.34 6.22
N GLY A 37 -8.78 -18.12 5.67
CA GLY A 37 -9.76 -17.07 5.97
C GLY A 37 -11.20 -17.44 5.60
N ARG A 38 -11.41 -18.31 4.60
CA ARG A 38 -12.75 -18.77 4.19
C ARG A 38 -13.35 -19.74 5.20
N SER A 39 -12.52 -20.65 5.71
CA SER A 39 -12.88 -21.66 6.70
C SER A 39 -13.21 -21.00 8.03
N VAL A 40 -12.40 -20.03 8.48
CA VAL A 40 -12.71 -19.24 9.69
C VAL A 40 -14.02 -18.47 9.53
N SER A 41 -14.22 -17.83 8.37
CA SER A 41 -15.47 -17.10 8.08
C SER A 41 -16.71 -18.00 8.10
N ALA A 42 -16.61 -19.21 7.54
CA ALA A 42 -17.70 -20.18 7.55
C ALA A 42 -18.00 -20.66 8.98
N LEU A 43 -16.97 -20.99 9.76
CA LEU A 43 -17.11 -21.37 11.16
C LEU A 43 -17.76 -20.26 11.99
N ARG A 44 -17.33 -19.01 11.85
CA ARG A 44 -17.91 -17.87 12.58
C ARG A 44 -19.39 -17.64 12.24
N ARG A 45 -19.80 -17.89 11.00
CA ARG A 45 -21.22 -17.74 10.59
C ARG A 45 -22.11 -18.86 11.12
N VAL A 46 -21.58 -20.07 11.25
CA VAL A 46 -22.35 -21.25 11.68
C VAL A 46 -22.34 -21.42 13.19
N CYS A 47 -21.24 -21.05 13.86
CA CYS A 47 -21.05 -21.23 15.29
C CYS A 47 -21.36 -19.95 16.07
N LYS A 48 -22.08 -20.08 17.18
CA LYS A 48 -22.22 -19.00 18.17
C LYS A 48 -20.94 -18.93 19.01
N LEU A 49 -20.00 -18.08 18.59
CA LEU A 49 -18.67 -17.98 19.22
C LEU A 49 -18.69 -17.28 20.59
N GLY A 50 -19.72 -16.47 20.90
CA GLY A 50 -19.88 -15.85 22.21
C GLY A 50 -18.70 -14.96 22.58
N THR A 51 -18.02 -15.28 23.68
CA THR A 51 -16.89 -14.52 24.25
C THR A 51 -15.72 -14.32 23.29
N ILE A 52 -15.49 -15.23 22.35
CA ILE A 52 -14.36 -15.19 21.42
C ILE A 52 -14.69 -14.63 20.04
N GLU A 53 -15.90 -14.08 19.83
CA GLU A 53 -16.33 -13.60 18.52
C GLU A 53 -15.39 -12.53 17.93
N ARG A 54 -14.92 -11.58 18.76
CA ARG A 54 -13.98 -10.54 18.33
C ARG A 54 -12.62 -11.12 17.93
N ALA A 55 -12.08 -12.03 18.73
CA ALA A 55 -10.80 -12.69 18.46
C ALA A 55 -10.89 -13.53 17.17
N ALA A 56 -11.98 -14.26 16.97
CA ALA A 56 -12.22 -15.01 15.74
C ALA A 56 -12.34 -14.10 14.50
N LEU A 57 -12.95 -12.92 14.63
CA LEU A 57 -12.99 -11.93 13.54
C LEU A 57 -11.59 -11.39 13.21
N ILE A 58 -10.75 -11.14 14.22
CA ILE A 58 -9.35 -10.73 14.01
C ILE A 58 -8.60 -11.83 13.27
N VAL A 59 -8.73 -13.09 13.68
CA VAL A 59 -8.09 -14.24 13.01
C VAL A 59 -8.59 -14.40 11.58
N GLU A 60 -9.91 -14.26 11.34
CA GLU A 60 -10.50 -14.27 9.99
C GLU A 60 -9.86 -13.21 9.09
N LEU A 61 -9.85 -11.96 9.55
CA LEU A 61 -9.32 -10.83 8.77
C LEU A 61 -7.80 -10.96 8.55
N HIS A 62 -7.06 -11.39 9.56
CA HIS A 62 -5.63 -11.66 9.46
C HIS A 62 -5.32 -12.71 8.37
N ALA A 63 -6.03 -13.84 8.38
CA ALA A 63 -5.87 -14.90 7.38
C ALA A 63 -6.23 -14.42 5.97
N GLN A 64 -7.31 -13.62 5.82
CA GLN A 64 -7.69 -13.03 4.53
C GLN A 64 -6.66 -12.04 4.01
N VAL A 65 -6.15 -11.15 4.88
CA VAL A 65 -5.08 -10.20 4.54
C VAL A 65 -3.83 -10.94 4.07
N LEU A 66 -3.42 -11.99 4.79
CA LEU A 66 -2.24 -12.78 4.43
C LEU A 66 -2.42 -13.52 3.10
N GLU A 67 -3.60 -14.09 2.83
CA GLU A 67 -3.93 -14.73 1.53
C GLU A 67 -3.83 -13.71 0.38
N LEU A 68 -4.39 -12.52 0.56
CA LEU A 68 -4.34 -11.45 -0.43
C LEU A 68 -2.92 -10.94 -0.66
N LEU A 69 -2.15 -10.70 0.41
CA LEU A 69 -0.75 -10.28 0.33
C LEU A 69 0.12 -11.30 -0.40
N SER A 70 -0.13 -12.59 -0.18
CA SER A 70 0.59 -13.68 -0.86
C SER A 70 0.31 -13.71 -2.36
N ARG A 71 -0.86 -13.23 -2.80
CA ARG A 71 -1.25 -13.10 -4.21
C ARG A 71 -0.85 -11.77 -4.84
N THR A 72 -0.57 -10.75 -4.03
CA THR A 72 -0.11 -9.45 -4.50
C THR A 72 1.22 -9.60 -5.21
N ASN A 73 1.29 -9.13 -6.45
CA ASN A 73 2.52 -9.14 -7.22
C ASN A 73 3.33 -7.88 -6.88
N PHE A 74 4.40 -8.02 -6.12
CA PHE A 74 5.31 -6.92 -5.81
C PHE A 74 6.34 -6.80 -6.94
N PRO A 75 6.34 -5.70 -7.71
CA PRO A 75 7.31 -5.53 -8.76
C PRO A 75 8.70 -5.46 -8.15
N PHE A 76 9.68 -6.04 -8.85
CA PHE A 76 11.04 -6.12 -8.36
C PHE A 76 11.64 -4.77 -7.94
N ALA A 77 11.31 -3.69 -8.66
CA ALA A 77 11.81 -2.35 -8.38
C ALA A 77 11.10 -1.62 -7.22
N HIS A 78 9.98 -2.14 -6.73
CA HIS A 78 9.18 -1.48 -5.70
C HIS A 78 9.32 -2.20 -4.36
N ALA A 79 10.14 -1.61 -3.48
CA ALA A 79 10.36 -2.14 -2.12
C ALA A 79 9.13 -2.03 -1.20
N ALA A 80 8.10 -1.27 -1.62
CA ALA A 80 6.87 -1.08 -0.87
C ALA A 80 5.71 -0.64 -1.77
N TYR A 81 4.49 -1.01 -1.39
CA TYR A 81 3.29 -0.29 -1.79
C TYR A 81 2.92 0.72 -0.70
N VAL A 82 2.47 1.91 -1.08
CA VAL A 82 1.94 2.92 -0.17
C VAL A 82 0.53 3.23 -0.61
N LEU A 83 -0.41 3.09 0.32
CA LEU A 83 -1.85 3.28 0.14
C LEU A 83 -2.30 4.48 0.96
N GLY A 84 -3.20 5.29 0.41
CA GLY A 84 -3.65 6.52 1.04
C GLY A 84 -2.64 7.65 0.86
N MET A 85 -2.44 8.44 1.90
CA MET A 85 -1.52 9.56 1.84
C MET A 85 -0.06 9.08 1.81
N ASN A 86 0.83 9.89 1.23
CA ASN A 86 2.27 9.63 1.21
C ASN A 86 3.01 10.97 1.30
N GLY A 87 2.87 11.64 2.44
CA GLY A 87 3.31 13.02 2.62
C GLY A 87 2.72 13.98 1.58
N SER A 88 3.58 14.69 0.84
CA SER A 88 3.21 15.60 -0.26
C SER A 88 2.86 14.90 -1.57
N GLN A 89 3.08 13.59 -1.67
CA GLN A 89 2.99 12.83 -2.91
C GLN A 89 1.73 11.95 -2.97
N TYR A 90 0.59 12.45 -2.48
CA TYR A 90 -0.68 11.74 -2.64
C TYR A 90 -0.96 11.48 -4.13
N SER A 91 -1.33 10.25 -4.45
CA SER A 91 -1.81 9.87 -5.78
C SER A 91 -3.15 9.17 -5.64
N LEU A 92 -4.11 9.56 -6.48
CA LEU A 92 -5.41 8.90 -6.63
C LEU A 92 -5.28 7.40 -6.90
N ASP A 93 -4.21 6.98 -7.56
CA ASP A 93 -3.95 5.58 -7.87
C ASP A 93 -3.91 4.72 -6.58
N THR A 94 -3.45 5.29 -5.46
CA THR A 94 -3.29 4.58 -4.17
C THR A 94 -4.61 4.08 -3.57
N VAL A 95 -5.74 4.67 -3.98
CA VAL A 95 -7.10 4.28 -3.56
C VAL A 95 -7.99 3.89 -4.75
N ALA A 96 -7.40 3.79 -5.95
CA ALA A 96 -8.14 3.40 -7.13
C ALA A 96 -8.61 1.94 -7.03
N GLU A 97 -9.80 1.68 -7.60
CA GLU A 97 -10.37 0.34 -7.65
C GLU A 97 -9.43 -0.66 -8.34
N LYS A 98 -8.58 -0.20 -9.27
CA LYS A 98 -7.61 -1.04 -9.99
C LYS A 98 -6.19 -0.50 -9.84
N HIS A 99 -5.57 -0.74 -8.69
CA HIS A 99 -4.14 -0.49 -8.53
C HIS A 99 -3.31 -1.70 -8.99
N TYR A 100 -2.21 -1.45 -9.72
CA TYR A 100 -1.42 -2.52 -10.36
C TYR A 100 -0.89 -3.52 -9.32
N GLY A 101 -1.38 -4.77 -9.42
CA GLY A 101 -0.93 -5.90 -8.61
C GLY A 101 -1.55 -6.00 -7.21
N ILE A 102 -2.33 -5.01 -6.75
CA ILE A 102 -2.96 -5.01 -5.42
C ILE A 102 -4.42 -5.47 -5.53
N PRO A 103 -4.82 -6.54 -4.81
CA PRO A 103 -6.22 -6.94 -4.76
C PRO A 103 -7.11 -5.83 -4.17
N THR A 104 -8.24 -5.55 -4.82
CA THR A 104 -9.14 -4.42 -4.49
C THR A 104 -9.64 -4.43 -3.05
N GLN A 105 -9.77 -5.61 -2.45
CA GLN A 105 -10.26 -5.79 -1.08
C GLN A 105 -9.17 -5.58 -0.01
N LEU A 106 -7.89 -5.69 -0.39
CA LEU A 106 -6.78 -5.69 0.57
C LEU A 106 -6.70 -4.38 1.39
N PRO A 107 -6.79 -3.17 0.78
CA PRO A 107 -6.77 -1.93 1.54
C PRO A 107 -7.88 -1.87 2.61
N ALA A 108 -9.12 -2.18 2.22
CA ALA A 108 -10.27 -2.14 3.12
C ALA A 108 -10.15 -3.15 4.27
N LEU A 109 -9.63 -4.35 3.99
CA LEU A 109 -9.40 -5.36 5.02
C LEU A 109 -8.29 -4.96 5.99
N LEU A 110 -7.21 -4.33 5.51
CA LEU A 110 -6.14 -3.79 6.36
C LEU A 110 -6.66 -2.67 7.27
N CYS A 111 -7.40 -1.71 6.71
CA CYS A 111 -8.05 -0.63 7.46
C CYS A 111 -8.98 -1.21 8.54
N ARG A 112 -9.83 -2.17 8.16
CA ARG A 112 -10.75 -2.84 9.10
C ARG A 112 -9.99 -3.60 10.19
N LEU A 113 -8.95 -4.34 9.82
CA LEU A 113 -8.12 -5.08 10.76
C LEU A 113 -7.49 -4.13 11.77
N PHE A 114 -6.83 -3.06 11.32
CA PHE A 114 -6.22 -2.06 12.19
C PHE A 114 -7.23 -1.44 13.17
N ARG A 115 -8.43 -1.08 12.68
CA ARG A 115 -9.50 -0.49 13.51
C ARG A 115 -10.02 -1.40 14.62
N LEU A 116 -9.83 -2.73 14.50
CA LEU A 116 -10.15 -3.64 15.59
C LEU A 116 -9.14 -3.56 16.75
N PHE A 117 -7.96 -2.97 16.53
CA PHE A 117 -6.91 -2.82 17.53
C PHE A 117 -6.78 -1.40 18.04
N SER A 118 -6.75 -0.42 17.13
CA SER A 118 -6.53 0.98 17.46
C SER A 118 -7.71 1.83 16.99
N PRO A 119 -8.27 2.70 17.85
CA PRO A 119 -9.27 3.68 17.45
C PRO A 119 -8.64 4.91 16.76
N SER A 120 -7.31 4.97 16.66
CA SER A 120 -6.58 6.14 16.18
C SER A 120 -6.80 6.41 14.70
N ASP A 121 -6.73 7.69 14.35
CA ASP A 121 -6.72 8.14 12.97
C ASP A 121 -5.47 7.62 12.24
N PHE A 122 -5.64 7.32 10.97
CA PHE A 122 -4.55 6.92 10.10
C PHE A 122 -4.91 7.23 8.65
N THR A 123 -3.92 7.74 7.93
CA THR A 123 -4.11 8.22 6.56
C THR A 123 -3.23 7.48 5.56
N THR A 124 -2.27 6.70 6.04
CA THR A 124 -1.29 6.00 5.22
C THR A 124 -1.15 4.55 5.67
N VAL A 125 -1.20 3.62 4.71
CA VAL A 125 -0.85 2.21 4.91
C VAL A 125 0.26 1.85 3.94
N ARG A 126 1.43 1.47 4.46
CA ARG A 126 2.57 1.01 3.66
C ARG A 126 2.78 -0.48 3.87
N ILE A 127 2.96 -1.21 2.77
CA ILE A 127 3.09 -2.65 2.72
C ILE A 127 4.42 -3.01 2.08
N GLN A 128 5.25 -3.78 2.78
CA GLN A 128 6.53 -4.26 2.29
C GLN A 128 6.54 -5.77 2.26
N LYS A 129 7.11 -6.34 1.20
CA LYS A 129 7.31 -7.78 1.05
C LYS A 129 8.80 -8.08 1.01
N PHE A 130 9.21 -9.01 1.87
CA PHE A 130 10.57 -9.53 1.94
C PHE A 130 10.48 -11.03 1.63
N SER A 131 10.77 -11.39 0.38
CA SER A 131 10.74 -12.78 -0.05
C SER A 131 12.12 -13.40 0.07
N ALA A 132 12.20 -14.61 0.62
CA ALA A 132 13.43 -15.39 0.59
C ALA A 132 13.91 -15.63 -0.86
N ALA A 133 12.97 -15.80 -1.80
CA ALA A 133 13.27 -16.03 -3.21
C ALA A 133 13.85 -14.78 -3.92
N SER A 134 13.58 -13.57 -3.41
CA SER A 134 14.11 -12.32 -3.97
C SER A 134 15.42 -11.85 -3.32
N ASN A 135 15.98 -12.63 -2.39
CA ASN A 135 17.22 -12.31 -1.71
C ASN A 135 18.43 -12.66 -2.59
N PHE A 136 18.81 -11.76 -3.52
CA PHE A 136 19.91 -11.88 -4.49
C PHE A 136 21.22 -12.46 -3.93
N GLY A 137 21.35 -13.78 -3.89
CA GLY A 137 22.54 -14.46 -3.38
C GLY A 137 22.81 -14.25 -1.88
N GLY A 138 21.82 -13.78 -1.10
CA GLY A 138 21.89 -13.76 0.37
C GLY A 138 22.83 -12.73 1.01
N GLN A 139 23.39 -11.79 0.24
CA GLN A 139 24.34 -10.80 0.76
C GLN A 139 23.68 -9.61 1.47
N HIS A 140 22.49 -9.18 1.01
CA HIS A 140 21.73 -8.11 1.64
C HIS A 140 20.61 -8.71 2.50
N ARG A 141 20.92 -8.98 3.76
CA ARG A 141 19.96 -9.59 4.70
C ARG A 141 19.11 -8.58 5.44
N THR A 142 19.41 -7.30 5.30
CA THR A 142 18.83 -6.27 6.17
C THR A 142 18.53 -4.99 5.38
N LEU A 143 17.33 -4.43 5.59
CA LEU A 143 16.91 -3.13 5.06
C LEU A 143 16.65 -2.23 6.25
N ALA A 144 17.41 -1.15 6.36
CA ALA A 144 17.21 -0.12 7.36
C ALA A 144 16.75 1.19 6.71
N PHE A 145 15.70 1.79 7.24
CA PHE A 145 15.19 3.08 6.79
C PHE A 145 14.45 3.81 7.90
N SER A 146 14.28 5.12 7.75
CA SER A 146 13.37 5.91 8.57
C SER A 146 12.06 6.13 7.81
N LEU A 147 10.93 6.05 8.51
CA LEU A 147 9.63 6.49 7.96
C LEU A 147 9.43 8.00 8.07
N ALA A 148 10.32 8.71 8.78
CA ALA A 148 10.25 10.16 8.85
C ALA A 148 10.27 10.74 7.43
N PRO A 149 9.47 11.79 7.17
CA PRO A 149 9.60 12.53 5.93
C PRO A 149 11.08 12.89 5.76
N SER A 150 11.62 12.68 4.55
CA SER A 150 12.84 13.35 4.15
C SER A 150 12.50 14.84 4.13
N PHE A 151 12.61 15.48 5.29
CA PHE A 151 12.75 16.92 5.35
C PHE A 151 14.11 17.21 4.69
N GLU A 152 14.13 17.20 3.37
CA GLU A 152 15.17 17.86 2.60
C GLU A 152 15.16 19.31 3.07
N GLU A 153 16.08 19.63 3.96
CA GLU A 153 17.00 20.76 3.86
C GLU A 153 16.41 22.10 3.38
N HIS A 154 15.19 22.45 3.78
CA HIS A 154 14.87 23.87 4.02
C HIS A 154 15.47 24.29 5.36
N GLU A 155 16.77 24.07 5.50
CA GLU A 155 17.65 24.58 6.56
C GLU A 155 18.07 26.03 6.27
N THR A 156 17.34 26.72 5.39
CA THR A 156 17.53 28.14 5.16
C THR A 156 16.59 28.95 6.05
N VAL A 157 17.19 29.44 7.14
CA VAL A 157 16.84 30.66 7.88
C VAL A 157 15.83 30.50 9.01
N GLY A 158 16.36 30.34 10.22
CA GLY A 158 15.71 30.73 11.47
C GLY A 158 15.59 29.57 12.45
N LEU A 159 16.51 29.53 13.42
CA LEU A 159 16.42 28.74 14.66
C LEU A 159 15.18 29.16 15.45
N SER A 160 14.00 28.80 14.97
CA SER A 160 12.79 28.81 15.77
C SER A 160 12.67 27.40 16.32
N GLU A 161 12.85 27.26 17.64
CA GLU A 161 12.56 26.04 18.39
C GLU A 161 11.16 25.58 18.04
N ARG A 162 11.05 24.65 17.07
CA ARG A 162 9.76 24.11 16.69
C ARG A 162 9.23 23.36 17.90
N PRO A 163 8.01 23.67 18.34
CA PRO A 163 7.45 23.08 19.55
C PRO A 163 7.37 21.57 19.40
N GLU A 164 7.42 20.88 20.55
CA GLU A 164 7.30 19.44 20.83
C GLU A 164 6.06 18.74 20.20
N ALA A 165 5.33 19.40 19.31
CA ALA A 165 4.18 18.89 18.57
C ALA A 165 4.49 17.71 17.63
N GLU A 166 5.77 17.37 17.41
CA GLU A 166 6.21 16.27 16.55
C GLU A 166 6.06 14.88 17.21
N GLU A 167 5.70 14.78 18.50
CA GLU A 167 5.37 13.51 19.16
C GLU A 167 3.93 13.03 18.90
N ARG A 168 3.09 13.80 18.22
CA ARG A 168 1.63 13.64 18.35
C ARG A 168 0.99 12.42 17.70
N ASN A 169 1.62 11.78 16.71
CA ASN A 169 1.00 10.67 15.98
C ASN A 169 1.92 9.44 15.94
N PRO A 170 1.77 8.49 16.88
CA PRO A 170 2.49 7.24 16.80
C PRO A 170 2.03 6.42 15.58
N GLY A 171 2.99 5.81 14.89
CA GLY A 171 2.71 4.83 13.86
C GLY A 171 2.51 3.44 14.47
N HIS A 172 1.94 2.53 13.68
CA HIS A 172 1.73 1.15 14.10
C HIS A 172 2.25 0.19 13.04
N VAL A 173 2.79 -0.95 13.45
CA VAL A 173 3.29 -1.95 12.52
C VAL A 173 2.75 -3.34 12.84
N LEU A 174 2.35 -4.06 11.80
CA LEU A 174 1.95 -5.45 11.84
C LEU A 174 2.93 -6.25 11.00
N CYS A 175 3.54 -7.24 11.62
CA CYS A 175 4.43 -8.20 10.95
C CYS A 175 3.64 -9.47 10.64
N LEU A 176 3.65 -9.90 9.37
CA LEU A 176 2.90 -11.04 8.89
C LEU A 176 3.83 -12.05 8.22
N THR A 177 3.54 -13.33 8.37
CA THR A 177 4.37 -14.41 7.80
C THR A 177 3.52 -15.42 7.06
N ALA A 178 3.94 -15.78 5.85
CA ALA A 178 3.33 -16.85 5.07
C ALA A 178 4.29 -18.05 5.03
N GLY A 179 4.29 -18.84 6.11
CA GLY A 179 5.15 -20.02 6.22
C GLY A 179 6.65 -19.70 6.17
N CYS A 180 7.05 -18.56 6.73
CA CYS A 180 8.46 -18.15 6.69
C CYS A 180 9.27 -18.75 7.84
N THR A 181 10.57 -18.93 7.63
CA THR A 181 11.54 -19.26 8.68
C THR A 181 12.56 -18.15 8.78
N GLY A 182 12.65 -17.54 9.96
CA GLY A 182 13.37 -16.28 10.15
C GLY A 182 12.62 -15.10 9.53
N GLY A 183 13.31 -13.96 9.44
CA GLY A 183 12.71 -12.69 9.06
C GLY A 183 12.02 -12.03 10.25
N PHE A 184 12.39 -10.79 10.53
CA PHE A 184 11.91 -10.06 11.70
C PHE A 184 12.15 -8.57 11.53
N GLY A 185 11.50 -7.79 12.39
CA GLY A 185 11.65 -6.35 12.46
C GLY A 185 12.27 -5.89 13.75
N GLU A 186 13.15 -4.91 13.65
CA GLU A 186 13.60 -4.10 14.77
C GLU A 186 13.19 -2.64 14.53
N VAL A 187 12.87 -1.95 15.62
CA VAL A 187 12.55 -0.52 15.63
C VAL A 187 13.48 0.20 16.58
N ARG A 188 13.80 1.46 16.29
CA ARG A 188 14.60 2.31 17.16
C ARG A 188 14.02 3.72 17.21
N ASP A 189 13.81 4.20 18.43
CA ASP A 189 13.16 5.48 18.73
C ASP A 189 14.20 6.61 18.67
N GLY A 190 14.59 7.01 17.46
CA GLY A 190 15.62 8.02 17.21
C GLY A 190 17.03 7.46 16.97
N SER A 191 18.05 8.31 16.92
CA SER A 191 19.42 7.90 16.56
C SER A 191 20.15 7.17 17.69
N ASN A 192 19.88 7.54 18.94
CA ASN A 192 20.64 7.09 20.12
C ASN A 192 19.93 6.02 20.98
N ALA A 193 18.66 5.71 20.70
CA ALA A 193 17.95 4.66 21.43
C ALA A 193 18.48 3.25 21.08
N PRO A 194 18.34 2.24 21.96
CA PRO A 194 18.61 0.86 21.59
C PRO A 194 17.58 0.35 20.58
N TRP A 195 17.98 -0.64 19.76
CA TRP A 195 17.03 -1.35 18.90
C TRP A 195 16.12 -2.24 19.75
N ARG A 196 14.82 -2.14 19.51
CA ARG A 196 13.76 -2.96 20.11
C ARG A 196 13.22 -3.90 19.05
N TRP A 197 12.99 -5.16 19.42
CA TRP A 197 12.33 -6.13 18.56
C TRP A 197 10.84 -5.80 18.41
N LEU A 198 10.36 -5.71 17.18
CA LEU A 198 8.93 -5.49 16.87
C LEU A 198 8.16 -6.81 16.88
N ALA A 199 8.73 -7.86 16.30
CA ALA A 199 8.14 -9.19 16.35
C ALA A 199 9.18 -10.23 15.95
N GLU A 200 9.27 -11.30 16.73
CA GLU A 200 9.60 -12.61 16.17
C GLU A 200 8.29 -13.25 15.65
N PRO A 201 8.36 -14.13 14.65
CA PRO A 201 7.21 -14.95 14.25
C PRO A 201 6.94 -16.02 15.31
N VAL A 202 6.52 -15.62 16.52
CA VAL A 202 6.35 -16.56 17.65
C VAL A 202 4.98 -17.23 17.62
N ASP A 203 3.98 -16.63 16.98
CA ASP A 203 2.67 -17.26 16.81
C ASP A 203 2.01 -16.83 15.49
N PRO A 204 1.75 -17.76 14.54
CA PRO A 204 0.98 -17.50 13.31
C PRO A 204 -0.40 -16.87 13.57
N GLY A 205 -0.90 -16.97 14.81
CA GLY A 205 -2.16 -16.39 15.25
C GLY A 205 -2.08 -15.01 15.88
N SER A 206 -0.89 -14.52 16.27
CA SER A 206 -0.79 -13.24 16.96
C SER A 206 -0.81 -12.09 15.95
N CYS A 207 -2.00 -11.60 15.65
CA CYS A 207 -2.16 -10.31 14.97
C CYS A 207 -1.89 -9.20 15.99
N ARG A 208 -0.62 -8.86 16.22
CA ARG A 208 -0.22 -7.82 17.17
C ARG A 208 0.28 -6.59 16.42
N TRP A 209 -0.40 -5.48 16.60
CA TRP A 209 0.06 -4.17 16.14
C TRP A 209 0.99 -3.58 17.19
N GLU A 210 2.20 -3.26 16.78
CA GLU A 210 3.20 -2.61 17.62
C GLU A 210 3.24 -1.13 17.34
N GLU A 211 3.15 -0.32 18.38
CA GLU A 211 3.29 1.13 18.30
C GLU A 211 4.76 1.51 18.11
N PHE A 212 5.01 2.57 17.35
CA PHE A 212 6.31 3.19 17.16
C PHE A 212 6.21 4.72 17.03
N PRO A 213 7.21 5.50 17.46
CA PRO A 213 7.20 6.95 17.30
C PRO A 213 7.33 7.35 15.83
N GLY A 214 6.71 8.44 15.39
CA GLY A 214 6.70 8.85 13.97
C GLY A 214 8.06 9.01 13.29
N ARG A 215 9.15 9.16 14.06
CA ARG A 215 10.55 9.23 13.59
C ARG A 215 11.36 7.95 13.81
N ALA A 216 10.69 6.83 14.02
CA ALA A 216 11.33 5.56 14.24
C ALA A 216 12.18 5.13 13.04
N TRP A 217 13.35 4.57 13.34
CA TRP A 217 14.14 3.80 12.40
C TRP A 217 13.66 2.36 12.41
N PHE A 218 13.45 1.81 11.23
CA PHE A 218 13.14 0.40 11.04
C PHE A 218 14.35 -0.33 10.52
N ARG A 219 14.47 -1.58 10.91
CA ARG A 219 15.41 -2.53 10.36
C ARG A 219 14.71 -3.86 10.16
N TRP A 220 14.52 -4.23 8.90
CA TRP A 220 13.89 -5.49 8.51
C TRP A 220 14.95 -6.48 8.10
N HIS A 221 14.81 -7.69 8.59
CA HIS A 221 15.69 -8.81 8.27
C HIS A 221 14.96 -9.76 7.33
N TRP A 222 15.62 -10.18 6.27
CA TRP A 222 15.02 -11.09 5.29
C TRP A 222 14.77 -12.47 5.90
N PRO A 223 13.67 -13.13 5.54
CA PRO A 223 13.48 -14.52 5.90
C PRO A 223 14.44 -15.42 5.11
N SER A 224 14.78 -16.57 5.70
CA SER A 224 15.56 -17.61 5.04
C SER A 224 14.72 -18.49 4.11
N VAL A 225 13.42 -18.62 4.43
CA VAL A 225 12.41 -19.38 3.68
C VAL A 225 11.10 -18.60 3.72
N GLY A 226 10.32 -18.64 2.65
CA GLY A 226 8.98 -18.05 2.61
C GLY A 226 8.96 -16.52 2.42
N ASP A 227 7.82 -15.93 2.75
CA ASP A 227 7.57 -14.49 2.62
C ASP A 227 7.27 -13.86 3.99
N PHE A 228 7.98 -12.77 4.27
CA PHE A 228 7.73 -11.88 5.41
C PHE A 228 7.12 -10.57 4.89
N PHE A 229 6.04 -10.11 5.51
CA PHE A 229 5.41 -8.85 5.18
C PHE A 229 5.43 -7.91 6.38
N ALA A 230 5.77 -6.65 6.15
CA ALA A 230 5.63 -5.59 7.13
C ALA A 230 4.56 -4.59 6.65
N VAL A 231 3.51 -4.41 7.45
CA VAL A 231 2.45 -3.44 7.20
C VAL A 231 2.57 -2.33 8.23
N THR A 232 2.94 -1.14 7.80
CA THR A 232 3.04 0.04 8.65
C THR A 232 1.88 0.97 8.38
N VAL A 233 1.25 1.46 9.45
CA VAL A 233 0.14 2.41 9.43
C VAL A 233 0.64 3.69 10.09
N THR A 234 0.48 4.82 9.41
CA THR A 234 0.87 6.14 9.91
C THR A 234 -0.24 7.15 9.67
N CYS A 235 -0.20 8.23 10.46
CA CYS A 235 -1.09 9.37 10.29
C CYS A 235 -0.25 10.59 9.87
N GLU A 236 -0.50 11.07 8.67
CA GLU A 236 0.10 12.30 8.15
C GLU A 236 -0.36 13.52 8.96
N ASP A 237 0.38 14.62 8.83
CA ASP A 237 0.00 15.90 9.43
C ASP A 237 -1.43 16.33 8.97
N PRO A 238 -2.28 16.82 9.88
CA PRO A 238 -3.59 17.38 9.52
C PRO A 238 -3.51 18.40 8.37
N ALA A 239 -2.46 19.23 8.30
CA ALA A 239 -2.23 20.17 7.21
C ALA A 239 -2.01 19.48 5.86
N ALA A 240 -1.38 18.30 5.84
CA ALA A 240 -1.27 17.50 4.63
C ALA A 240 -2.65 16.99 4.18
N CYS A 241 -3.49 16.60 5.14
CA CYS A 241 -4.86 16.14 4.89
C CYS A 241 -5.73 17.25 4.30
N GLN A 242 -5.51 18.51 4.70
CA GLN A 242 -6.21 19.69 4.17
C GLN A 242 -6.11 19.82 2.64
N ARG A 243 -5.04 19.30 2.03
CA ARG A 243 -4.85 19.34 0.57
C ARG A 243 -5.76 18.38 -0.20
N LEU A 244 -6.33 17.38 0.47
CA LEU A 244 -7.22 16.43 -0.19
C LEU A 244 -8.53 17.11 -0.56
N GLY A 245 -8.89 17.04 -1.84
CA GLY A 245 -10.19 17.44 -2.35
C GLY A 245 -11.32 16.58 -1.78
N ARG A 246 -12.56 17.06 -1.89
CA ARG A 246 -13.74 16.37 -1.35
C ARG A 246 -13.89 14.93 -1.86
N ASN A 247 -13.67 14.71 -3.15
CA ASN A 247 -13.79 13.38 -3.77
C ASN A 247 -12.69 12.43 -3.29
N GLU A 248 -11.46 12.92 -3.13
CA GLU A 248 -10.31 12.13 -2.65
C GLU A 248 -10.54 11.67 -1.21
N ARG A 249 -11.03 12.57 -0.36
CA ARG A 249 -11.43 12.25 1.01
C ARG A 249 -12.52 11.21 1.05
N GLN A 250 -13.56 11.37 0.24
CA GLN A 250 -14.65 10.40 0.19
C GLN A 250 -14.14 9.02 -0.23
N GLN A 251 -13.27 8.93 -1.25
CA GLN A 251 -12.66 7.67 -1.66
C GLN A 251 -11.83 7.02 -0.55
N MET A 252 -11.01 7.81 0.17
CA MET A 252 -10.26 7.30 1.32
C MET A 252 -11.20 6.78 2.43
N LEU A 253 -12.27 7.51 2.74
CA LEU A 253 -13.27 7.10 3.73
C LEU A 253 -14.02 5.83 3.29
N ASP A 254 -14.36 5.71 2.01
CA ASP A 254 -15.04 4.54 1.43
C ASP A 254 -14.18 3.29 1.51
N VAL A 255 -12.85 3.43 1.33
CA VAL A 255 -11.88 2.35 1.55
C VAL A 255 -11.75 2.02 3.04
N GLY A 256 -12.01 2.99 3.93
CA GLY A 256 -12.04 2.80 5.38
C GLY A 256 -10.89 3.44 6.15
N PHE A 257 -10.12 4.35 5.52
CA PHE A 257 -9.16 5.21 6.22
C PHE A 257 -9.86 6.11 7.23
N LEU A 258 -9.16 6.50 8.29
CA LEU A 258 -9.66 7.42 9.32
C LEU A 258 -8.89 8.73 9.22
N LEU A 259 -9.50 9.71 8.56
CA LEU A 259 -8.90 11.03 8.38
C LEU A 259 -9.10 11.88 9.65
N PRO A 260 -8.08 12.63 10.10
CA PRO A 260 -8.22 13.58 11.20
C PRO A 260 -9.41 14.53 10.99
N PRO A 261 -10.15 14.89 12.06
CA PRO A 261 -11.28 15.80 11.95
C PRO A 261 -10.83 17.12 11.32
N HIS A 262 -11.61 17.58 10.36
CA HIS A 262 -11.36 18.86 9.72
C HIS A 262 -12.09 19.94 10.50
N ASP A 263 -11.38 20.96 10.98
CA ASP A 263 -12.01 22.18 11.47
C ASP A 263 -12.62 22.94 10.29
N LEU A 264 -13.80 22.51 9.85
CA LEU A 264 -14.58 23.17 8.80
C LEU A 264 -15.07 24.57 9.20
N ASN A 265 -14.86 24.97 10.46
CA ASN A 265 -15.35 26.23 11.00
C ASN A 265 -14.44 27.45 10.72
N GLY A 266 -13.22 27.25 10.20
CA GLY A 266 -12.21 28.31 10.12
C GLY A 266 -12.01 28.99 8.77
N SER A 267 -12.54 28.43 7.68
CA SER A 267 -12.29 28.98 6.36
C SER A 267 -13.55 28.98 5.53
N ALA A 268 -14.17 30.16 5.44
CA ALA A 268 -14.90 30.55 4.25
C ALA A 268 -13.91 30.62 3.08
N TYR A 269 -13.38 29.47 2.66
CA TYR A 269 -13.08 29.28 1.26
C TYR A 269 -14.45 29.41 0.60
N THR A 270 -14.74 30.61 0.10
CA THR A 270 -15.66 30.79 -1.00
C THR A 270 -15.23 29.79 -2.05
N GLU A 271 -15.89 28.63 -2.06
CA GLU A 271 -16.01 27.81 -3.24
C GLU A 271 -16.53 28.77 -4.31
N SER A 272 -15.63 29.32 -5.10
CA SER A 272 -16.01 29.86 -6.40
C SER A 272 -16.70 28.69 -7.09
N GLU A 273 -18.01 28.81 -7.23
CA GLU A 273 -18.87 27.94 -8.02
C GLU A 273 -18.34 27.93 -9.46
N SER A 274 -17.26 27.20 -9.70
CA SER A 274 -16.90 26.69 -11.01
C SER A 274 -17.67 25.39 -11.21
N SER A 275 -18.99 25.52 -11.26
CA SER A 275 -19.95 24.46 -11.58
C SER A 275 -20.07 24.25 -13.09
N THR A 276 -18.95 24.30 -13.80
CA THR A 276 -18.77 23.52 -15.02
C THR A 276 -18.08 22.24 -14.62
N VAL A 277 -18.77 21.14 -14.86
CA VAL A 277 -18.26 19.77 -14.80
C VAL A 277 -17.14 19.64 -15.84
N ASP A 278 -15.97 20.19 -15.53
CA ASP A 278 -14.71 19.72 -16.07
C ASP A 278 -14.39 18.46 -15.26
N THR A 279 -14.74 17.31 -15.83
CA THR A 279 -13.90 16.12 -15.73
C THR A 279 -12.45 16.60 -15.62
N LEU A 280 -11.82 16.37 -14.46
CA LEU A 280 -10.41 16.62 -14.21
C LEU A 280 -9.60 15.71 -15.16
N ASN A 281 -9.55 16.13 -16.42
CA ASN A 281 -8.29 16.25 -17.11
C ASN A 281 -7.38 16.99 -16.12
N LEU A 282 -6.51 16.24 -15.41
CA LEU A 282 -5.13 16.70 -15.24
C LEU A 282 -4.81 17.48 -16.50
N PRO A 283 -4.31 18.73 -16.45
CA PRO A 283 -3.98 19.42 -17.67
C PRO A 283 -3.19 18.40 -18.47
N LYS A 284 -3.76 17.97 -19.62
CA LYS A 284 -2.99 17.32 -20.66
C LYS A 284 -2.05 18.43 -21.07
N SER A 285 -1.04 18.72 -20.24
CA SER A 285 0.11 19.49 -20.63
C SER A 285 0.60 18.63 -21.76
N ARG A 286 0.26 19.03 -22.99
CA ARG A 286 0.77 18.42 -24.21
C ARG A 286 2.24 18.23 -23.90
N ARG A 287 2.63 16.98 -23.68
CA ARG A 287 4.02 16.67 -23.33
C ARG A 287 4.80 17.27 -24.47
N SER A 288 5.75 18.14 -24.15
CA SER A 288 6.40 18.87 -25.21
C SER A 288 7.07 17.82 -26.11
N ARG A 289 7.08 18.06 -27.43
CA ARG A 289 7.80 17.18 -28.36
C ARG A 289 9.24 16.95 -27.89
N ALA A 290 9.83 17.96 -27.24
CA ALA A 290 11.14 17.87 -26.60
C ALA A 290 11.21 16.83 -25.48
N ASP A 291 10.21 16.76 -24.57
CA ASP A 291 10.17 15.75 -23.50
C ASP A 291 10.09 14.34 -24.06
N VAL A 292 9.29 14.14 -25.13
CA VAL A 292 9.15 12.83 -25.78
C VAL A 292 10.46 12.40 -26.44
N GLU A 293 11.14 13.30 -27.15
CA GLU A 293 12.43 13.01 -27.77
C GLU A 293 13.55 12.78 -26.74
N GLU A 294 13.58 13.54 -25.64
CA GLU A 294 14.51 13.27 -24.54
C GLU A 294 14.21 11.91 -23.89
N ALA A 295 12.93 11.58 -23.66
CA ALA A 295 12.55 10.28 -23.11
C ALA A 295 12.93 9.12 -24.03
N LYS A 296 12.77 9.26 -25.36
CA LYS A 296 13.27 8.28 -26.35
C LYS A 296 14.78 8.13 -26.24
N SER A 297 15.52 9.23 -26.16
CA SER A 297 16.98 9.22 -25.99
C SER A 297 17.42 8.49 -24.72
N VAL A 298 16.77 8.77 -23.58
CA VAL A 298 17.07 8.11 -22.29
C VAL A 298 16.84 6.60 -22.33
N LEU A 299 15.82 6.13 -23.05
CA LEU A 299 15.52 4.71 -23.20
C LEU A 299 16.21 4.05 -24.42
N GLY A 300 17.00 4.78 -25.20
CA GLY A 300 17.62 4.25 -26.42
C GLY A 300 16.61 3.89 -27.53
N MET A 301 15.43 4.53 -27.52
CA MET A 301 14.37 4.36 -28.51
C MET A 301 14.39 5.46 -29.58
N THR A 302 15.54 6.09 -29.82
CA THR A 302 15.71 7.10 -30.87
C THR A 302 15.43 6.49 -32.24
N GLY A 303 14.53 7.12 -33.01
CA GLY A 303 14.10 6.64 -34.33
C GLY A 303 12.89 5.71 -34.33
N VAL A 304 12.39 5.28 -33.16
CA VAL A 304 11.11 4.54 -33.07
C VAL A 304 9.96 5.54 -33.16
N VAL A 305 9.13 5.40 -34.20
CA VAL A 305 7.95 6.23 -34.43
C VAL A 305 6.75 5.56 -33.76
N GLY A 306 6.15 6.23 -32.77
CA GLY A 306 4.95 5.76 -32.07
C GLY A 306 5.12 4.43 -31.33
N PRO A 307 6.05 4.32 -30.34
CA PRO A 307 6.25 3.08 -29.60
C PRO A 307 4.98 2.68 -28.82
N THR A 308 4.66 1.40 -28.82
CA THR A 308 3.55 0.85 -28.04
C THR A 308 3.89 0.87 -26.54
N PRO A 309 2.88 0.91 -25.63
CA PRO A 309 3.13 0.84 -24.18
C PRO A 309 3.93 -0.41 -23.75
N GLU A 310 3.75 -1.52 -24.47
CA GLU A 310 4.42 -2.80 -24.22
C GLU A 310 5.91 -2.73 -24.60
N GLU A 311 6.24 -2.16 -25.76
CA GLU A 311 7.64 -1.93 -26.17
C GLU A 311 8.38 -1.00 -25.22
N VAL A 312 7.73 0.08 -24.75
CA VAL A 312 8.30 0.99 -23.75
C VAL A 312 8.61 0.24 -22.45
N ASP A 313 7.70 -0.63 -22.00
CA ASP A 313 7.86 -1.41 -20.78
C ASP A 313 8.96 -2.49 -20.92
N ASP A 314 9.16 -3.06 -22.12
CA ASP A 314 10.24 -4.02 -22.40
C ASP A 314 11.62 -3.35 -22.41
N VAL A 315 11.76 -2.22 -23.10
CA VAL A 315 13.01 -1.46 -23.18
C VAL A 315 13.39 -0.91 -21.80
N PHE A 316 12.43 -0.36 -21.05
CA PHE A 316 12.67 0.06 -19.67
C PHE A 316 13.18 -1.09 -18.80
N ARG A 317 12.57 -2.29 -18.89
CA ARG A 317 13.01 -3.47 -18.12
C ARG A 317 14.42 -3.93 -18.50
N ALA A 318 14.84 -3.78 -19.75
CA ALA A 318 16.19 -4.08 -20.18
C ALA A 318 17.19 -3.05 -19.62
N ALA A 319 16.93 -1.76 -19.80
CA ALA A 319 17.78 -0.67 -19.31
C ALA A 319 17.90 -0.67 -17.77
N ALA A 320 16.81 -0.92 -17.05
CA ALA A 320 16.82 -1.01 -15.59
C ALA A 320 17.71 -2.16 -15.08
N ARG A 321 17.71 -3.32 -15.76
CA ARG A 321 18.57 -4.46 -15.42
C ARG A 321 20.05 -4.11 -15.62
N GLU A 322 20.38 -3.44 -16.72
CA GLU A 322 21.75 -2.99 -17.00
C GLU A 322 22.23 -1.97 -15.95
N ALA A 323 21.40 -0.98 -15.64
CA ALA A 323 21.69 0.04 -14.63
C ALA A 323 21.93 -0.53 -13.22
N HIS A 324 21.28 -1.65 -12.88
CA HIS A 324 21.49 -2.36 -11.63
C HIS A 324 22.79 -3.17 -11.59
N SER A 325 23.33 -3.57 -12.75
CA SER A 325 24.53 -4.43 -12.83
C SER A 325 25.86 -3.67 -12.74
N ASN A 326 25.88 -2.38 -13.12
CA ASN A 326 27.05 -1.50 -13.03
C ASN A 326 26.92 -0.62 -11.77
N LEU A 327 27.61 -0.95 -10.67
CA LEU A 327 27.42 -0.23 -9.39
C LEU A 327 28.59 0.67 -9.00
N ASP A 328 28.32 1.97 -9.10
CA ASP A 328 28.74 3.00 -8.16
C ASP A 328 27.45 3.73 -7.66
N ASN A 329 27.09 3.57 -6.39
CA ASN A 329 25.70 3.67 -5.86
C ASN A 329 24.95 5.00 -6.12
N ARG A 330 25.65 6.12 -6.28
CA ARG A 330 25.01 7.44 -6.51
C ARG A 330 24.56 7.64 -7.96
N GLN A 331 25.34 7.18 -8.92
CA GLN A 331 25.02 7.34 -10.34
C GLN A 331 23.85 6.46 -10.75
N SER A 332 23.77 5.24 -10.20
CA SER A 332 22.68 4.30 -10.48
C SER A 332 21.31 4.83 -10.02
N SER A 333 21.24 5.54 -8.89
CA SER A 333 19.98 6.12 -8.38
C SER A 333 19.44 7.23 -9.29
N MET A 334 20.30 8.16 -9.73
CA MET A 334 19.92 9.21 -10.66
C MET A 334 19.53 8.64 -12.03
N HIS A 335 20.27 7.64 -12.51
CA HIS A 335 19.98 7.00 -13.78
C HIS A 335 18.62 6.28 -13.75
N MET A 336 18.31 5.56 -12.66
CA MET A 336 17.01 4.90 -12.48
C MET A 336 15.85 5.91 -12.45
N ALA A 337 16.03 7.06 -11.76
CA ALA A 337 15.03 8.12 -11.76
C ALA A 337 14.75 8.66 -13.18
N ARG A 338 15.80 8.84 -14.01
CA ARG A 338 15.64 9.23 -15.42
C ARG A 338 14.92 8.17 -16.25
N LEU A 339 15.24 6.89 -16.05
CA LEU A 339 14.56 5.78 -16.74
C LEU A 339 13.05 5.73 -16.38
N ILE A 340 12.71 5.92 -15.09
CA ILE A 340 11.31 5.95 -14.63
C ILE A 340 10.56 7.14 -15.23
N TRP A 341 11.17 8.33 -15.26
CA TRP A 341 10.62 9.50 -15.91
C TRP A 341 10.37 9.26 -17.40
N ALA A 342 11.37 8.76 -18.13
CA ALA A 342 11.28 8.50 -19.56
C ALA A 342 10.16 7.50 -19.88
N ARG A 343 10.07 6.40 -19.12
CA ARG A 343 8.98 5.42 -19.23
C ARG A 343 7.61 6.09 -19.07
N ARG A 344 7.44 6.94 -18.06
CA ARG A 344 6.19 7.66 -17.80
C ARG A 344 5.82 8.56 -18.97
N VAL A 345 6.79 9.30 -19.52
CA VAL A 345 6.62 10.22 -20.67
C VAL A 345 6.23 9.47 -21.94
N LEU A 346 6.87 8.35 -22.25
CA LEU A 346 6.55 7.59 -23.47
C LEU A 346 5.22 6.84 -23.36
N ARG A 347 4.90 6.24 -22.20
CA ARG A 347 3.62 5.53 -22.02
C ARG A 347 2.41 6.43 -22.21
N GLY A 348 2.43 7.63 -21.64
CA GLY A 348 1.30 8.55 -21.83
C GLY A 348 1.24 9.11 -23.25
N ALA A 349 2.38 9.33 -23.92
CA ALA A 349 2.38 9.72 -25.34
C ALA A 349 1.76 8.63 -26.24
N ALA A 350 2.07 7.36 -25.95
CA ALA A 350 1.49 6.20 -26.65
C ALA A 350 -0.02 6.04 -26.38
N GLN A 351 -0.47 6.31 -25.15
CA GLN A 351 -1.88 6.23 -24.76
C GLN A 351 -2.71 7.40 -25.29
N ASP A 352 -2.13 8.59 -25.35
CA ASP A 352 -2.81 9.79 -25.87
C ASP A 352 -2.99 9.74 -27.39
N GLY A 353 -2.47 8.71 -28.06
CA GLY A 353 -2.60 8.55 -29.50
C GLY A 353 -2.12 9.80 -30.20
N ILE A 354 -0.95 10.33 -29.80
CA ILE A 354 -0.22 11.31 -30.59
C ILE A 354 0.19 10.55 -31.87
N ALA A 355 -0.78 10.35 -32.75
CA ALA A 355 -0.55 10.24 -34.16
C ALA A 355 0.23 11.51 -34.47
N GLU A 356 1.54 11.36 -34.62
CA GLU A 356 2.34 12.38 -35.26
C GLU A 356 1.56 12.76 -36.51
N ASP A 357 1.14 14.02 -36.54
CA ASP A 357 0.36 14.63 -37.58
C ASP A 357 1.16 14.41 -38.87
N THR A 358 0.88 13.31 -39.59
CA THR A 358 1.52 12.94 -40.87
C THR A 358 1.24 13.97 -41.96
N THR A 359 0.51 15.03 -41.63
CA THR A 359 0.11 16.15 -42.45
C THR A 359 1.31 16.97 -42.94
N ASP A 360 2.46 16.97 -42.24
CA ASP A 360 3.68 17.65 -42.72
C ASP A 360 4.47 16.87 -43.79
N VAL A 361 4.16 15.58 -44.02
CA VAL A 361 4.84 14.78 -45.08
C VAL A 361 4.06 14.80 -46.40
N ILE A 362 2.75 15.12 -46.38
CA ILE A 362 1.92 15.17 -47.59
C ILE A 362 2.10 16.50 -48.35
N ASP A 363 2.36 17.62 -47.66
CA ASP A 363 2.56 18.92 -48.33
C ASP A 363 3.94 19.08 -49.00
N MET A 364 4.89 18.18 -48.74
CA MET A 364 6.19 18.18 -49.42
C MET A 364 6.25 17.32 -50.70
N LEU A 365 5.21 16.53 -50.99
CA LEU A 365 5.13 15.68 -52.19
C LEU A 365 4.17 16.23 -53.26
N ALA A 366 3.56 17.40 -53.04
CA ALA A 366 2.62 18.02 -53.99
C ALA A 366 3.24 19.12 -54.89
N LEU A 367 4.57 19.34 -54.85
CA LEU A 367 5.23 20.43 -55.58
C LEU A 367 6.03 20.04 -56.83
N ASP A 368 6.06 18.77 -57.22
CA ASP A 368 6.68 18.34 -58.49
C ASP A 368 5.75 17.41 -59.28
N ALA A 369 4.82 17.99 -60.02
CA ALA A 369 4.24 17.38 -61.20
C ALA A 369 4.12 18.46 -62.31
N PRO A 370 4.69 18.23 -63.51
CA PRO A 370 4.75 19.23 -64.59
C PRO A 370 3.40 19.57 -65.23
#